data_AF-A0A847IC10-F1
#
_entry.id   AF-A0A847IC10-F1
#
_cell.length_a   1.000
_cell.length_b   1.000
_cell.length_c   1.000
_cell.angle_alpha   90.00
_cell.angle_beta   90.00
_cell.angle_gamma   90.00
#
_symmetry.space_group_name_H-M   'P 1'
#
loop_
_entity.id
_entity.type
_entity.pdbx_description
1 polymer ?
#
loop_
_entity_poly.entity_id
_entity_poly.type
_entity_poly.pdbx_seq_one_letter_code
_entity_poly.pdbx_strand_id
1 'polypeptide(L)'
;MQITSIGHAGFHIQTAAGSILCDPWVNPAYFASWIPFPDNTELDWKALGDCDYLYVSHLHRDHYDERNLLDNVNKDATVLLPDYPVPDLRHDLERLGFHKFVETDDSVKHTVSGPKGSLDIMIMALRAPADGPIGDSGLIVDDGETVCFNMNDARPIDLDVITEQFGRVDVHLLQYSGAIWYPMVYDIPRKSKANFAIQKRQRGMDRARSYIEQVGATWVVPSAGPPMFLDDDLFALNDFNTGSDSDKASIFPDQAEFLEQMRTHGTDDGVKHRGLMMVSGSAATFTGDVLDGVEHPYPPENVFGENKKAYLESMKEKFAPIIAAEKATWAPAEGPSLLEPLREKFEPIMKQSDLICDGIGYPVGLLVGEDTYVLDFPARTVRMRQDGDGKYRYGFRIPAELVHTVLRDDEPDWVNTIFLSTRFTTWRIGGYNEYLYTFFKCLTDERIAYADGWFSEAHDDSASIELDGWEIQRRCPHLKADLSKFGVIEGEKLTCNLHGWQWDLASGRCLTSKGHELRAERLDS
;
A
#
# COMPACT_ATOMS: atom_id res chain seq x y z
N MET A 1 -8.39 -25.85 -5.72
CA MET A 1 -7.78 -24.91 -4.75
C MET A 1 -8.74 -24.52 -3.62
N GLN A 2 -8.27 -24.31 -2.38
CA GLN A 2 -9.03 -23.65 -1.31
C GLN A 2 -8.32 -22.38 -0.85
N ILE A 3 -9.04 -21.27 -0.71
CA ILE A 3 -8.52 -19.97 -0.29
C ILE A 3 -9.22 -19.58 1.01
N THR A 4 -8.45 -19.39 2.07
CA THR A 4 -8.95 -18.95 3.38
C THR A 4 -8.51 -17.52 3.65
N SER A 5 -9.44 -16.60 3.88
CA SER A 5 -9.12 -15.24 4.31
C SER A 5 -8.63 -15.27 5.75
N ILE A 6 -7.48 -14.67 6.04
CA ILE A 6 -6.97 -14.53 7.42
C ILE A 6 -7.07 -13.08 7.92
N GLY A 7 -7.86 -12.24 7.23
CA GLY A 7 -8.08 -10.83 7.55
C GLY A 7 -7.18 -9.88 6.74
N HIS A 8 -7.66 -8.65 6.51
CA HIS A 8 -6.97 -7.60 5.76
C HIS A 8 -6.46 -8.07 4.38
N ALA A 9 -5.14 -8.13 4.18
CA ALA A 9 -4.46 -8.58 2.96
C ALA A 9 -4.11 -10.08 2.96
N GLY A 10 -4.22 -10.74 4.12
CA GLY A 10 -3.68 -12.07 4.30
C GLY A 10 -4.61 -13.19 3.81
N PHE A 11 -3.99 -14.22 3.23
CA PHE A 11 -4.67 -15.45 2.82
C PHE A 11 -3.85 -16.69 3.11
N HIS A 12 -4.53 -17.81 3.36
CA HIS A 12 -3.95 -19.14 3.35
C HIS A 12 -4.50 -19.91 2.14
N ILE A 13 -3.63 -20.19 1.17
CA ILE A 13 -3.99 -20.87 -0.09
C ILE A 13 -3.57 -22.33 0.01
N GLN A 14 -4.52 -23.24 -0.14
CA GLN A 14 -4.30 -24.68 -0.06
C GLN A 14 -4.53 -25.32 -1.44
N THR A 15 -3.55 -26.12 -1.85
CA THR A 15 -3.53 -26.85 -3.11
C THR A 15 -3.17 -28.31 -2.85
N ALA A 16 -3.24 -29.16 -3.88
CA ALA A 16 -2.71 -30.52 -3.79
C ALA A 16 -1.18 -30.55 -3.56
N ALA A 17 -0.46 -29.51 -3.99
CA ALA A 17 1.00 -29.43 -3.93
C ALA A 17 1.54 -28.72 -2.67
N GLY A 18 0.66 -28.27 -1.78
CA GLY A 18 1.02 -27.66 -0.49
C GLY A 18 0.18 -26.43 -0.15
N SER A 19 0.49 -25.82 0.99
CA SER A 19 -0.12 -24.57 1.44
C SER A 19 0.83 -23.38 1.37
N ILE A 20 0.26 -22.21 1.04
CA ILE A 20 0.95 -20.92 0.98
C ILE A 20 0.29 -19.99 1.99
N LEU A 21 1.05 -19.50 2.96
CA LEU A 21 0.63 -18.42 3.84
C LEU A 21 1.06 -17.08 3.23
N CYS A 22 0.11 -16.18 2.98
CA CYS A 22 0.34 -14.86 2.37
C CYS A 22 0.07 -13.75 3.39
N ASP A 23 0.99 -12.80 3.53
CA ASP A 23 0.85 -11.55 4.31
C ASP A 23 0.21 -11.73 5.71
N PRO A 24 0.82 -12.52 6.62
CA PRO A 24 0.18 -12.96 7.87
C PRO A 24 0.21 -11.90 8.98
N TRP A 25 -0.66 -10.88 8.89
CA TRP A 25 -0.75 -9.78 9.86
C TRP A 25 -1.82 -9.98 10.95
N VAL A 26 -1.47 -9.82 12.24
CA VAL A 26 -2.40 -9.95 13.39
C VAL A 26 -2.23 -8.87 14.48
N ASN A 27 -1.02 -8.33 14.65
CA ASN A 27 -0.69 -7.37 15.71
C ASN A 27 -0.96 -5.92 15.29
N PRO A 28 -1.19 -4.97 16.21
CA PRO A 28 -1.33 -3.57 15.82
C PRO A 28 -0.11 -3.03 15.06
N ALA A 29 -0.35 -2.27 13.99
CA ALA A 29 0.69 -1.65 13.17
C ALA A 29 0.72 -0.11 13.34
N TYR A 30 1.84 0.49 12.92
CA TYR A 30 2.02 1.94 12.81
C TYR A 30 1.64 2.70 14.08
N PHE A 31 2.37 2.50 15.18
CA PHE A 31 2.06 3.12 16.47
C PHE A 31 0.60 2.83 16.91
N ALA A 32 0.21 1.54 16.90
CA ALA A 32 -1.12 1.07 17.29
C ALA A 32 -2.29 1.81 16.60
N SER A 33 -2.10 2.25 15.36
CA SER A 33 -3.14 2.99 14.64
C SER A 33 -3.99 2.06 13.78
N TRP A 34 -3.36 1.06 13.16
CA TRP A 34 -4.02 0.11 12.28
C TRP A 34 -4.11 -1.25 12.98
N ILE A 35 -5.28 -1.86 12.91
CA ILE A 35 -5.56 -3.20 13.43
C ILE A 35 -6.25 -3.98 12.30
N PRO A 36 -5.96 -5.29 12.11
CA PRO A 36 -6.55 -6.08 11.04
C PRO A 36 -8.08 -5.99 11.04
N PHE A 37 -8.67 -5.87 9.84
CA PHE A 37 -10.12 -5.88 9.66
C PHE A 37 -10.50 -6.95 8.61
N PRO A 38 -11.49 -7.81 8.91
CA PRO A 38 -12.06 -8.05 10.24
C PRO A 38 -11.02 -8.61 11.24
N ASP A 39 -11.35 -8.57 12.53
CA ASP A 39 -10.57 -9.19 13.59
C ASP A 39 -10.23 -10.65 13.27
N ASN A 40 -8.97 -11.00 13.47
CA ASN A 40 -8.39 -12.30 13.15
C ASN A 40 -7.59 -12.90 14.32
N THR A 41 -7.69 -12.34 15.53
CA THR A 41 -6.90 -12.84 16.67
C THR A 41 -7.34 -14.21 17.17
N GLU A 42 -8.57 -14.64 16.83
CA GLU A 42 -9.12 -15.95 17.23
C GLU A 42 -8.79 -17.07 16.22
N LEU A 43 -8.07 -16.77 15.13
CA LEU A 43 -7.61 -17.79 14.20
C LEU A 43 -6.53 -18.66 14.86
N ASP A 44 -6.46 -19.93 14.45
CA ASP A 44 -5.36 -20.81 14.87
C ASP A 44 -4.08 -20.50 14.08
N TRP A 45 -3.37 -19.46 14.51
CA TRP A 45 -2.15 -18.99 13.86
C TRP A 45 -1.04 -20.02 13.82
N LYS A 46 -1.02 -21.00 14.73
CA LYS A 46 -0.04 -22.09 14.69
C LYS A 46 -0.36 -23.08 13.59
N ALA A 47 -1.65 -23.42 13.42
CA ALA A 47 -2.08 -24.28 12.32
C ALA A 47 -1.89 -23.58 10.95
N LEU A 48 -2.20 -22.29 10.85
CA LEU A 48 -1.98 -21.49 9.64
C LEU A 48 -0.48 -21.31 9.33
N GLY A 49 0.32 -21.12 10.38
CA GLY A 49 1.76 -20.92 10.28
C GLY A 49 2.55 -22.18 9.94
N ASP A 50 1.99 -23.37 10.19
CA ASP A 50 2.55 -24.66 9.72
C ASP A 50 2.28 -24.87 8.23
N CYS A 51 2.85 -23.98 7.42
CA CYS A 51 2.68 -23.92 5.97
C CYS A 51 3.90 -24.48 5.22
N ASP A 52 3.70 -24.88 3.96
CA ASP A 52 4.80 -25.34 3.10
C ASP A 52 5.57 -24.16 2.50
N TYR A 53 4.85 -23.10 2.15
CA TYR A 53 5.39 -21.89 1.55
C TYR A 53 4.93 -20.63 2.29
N LEU A 54 5.82 -19.64 2.35
CA LEU A 54 5.51 -18.30 2.85
C LEU A 54 5.66 -17.30 1.71
N TYR A 55 4.68 -16.43 1.55
CA TYR A 55 4.76 -15.26 0.69
C TYR A 55 4.48 -14.01 1.52
N VAL A 56 5.44 -13.08 1.52
CA VAL A 56 5.22 -11.72 2.02
C VAL A 56 5.40 -10.82 0.83
N SER A 57 4.35 -10.08 0.48
CA SER A 57 4.37 -9.15 -0.63
C SER A 57 5.42 -8.09 -0.40
N HIS A 58 5.34 -7.32 0.68
CA HIS A 58 6.31 -6.27 0.97
C HIS A 58 6.42 -5.92 2.46
N LEU A 59 7.34 -5.01 2.79
CA LEU A 59 7.72 -4.67 4.16
C LEU A 59 6.79 -3.70 4.89
N HIS A 60 5.65 -3.31 4.31
CA HIS A 60 4.67 -2.56 5.09
C HIS A 60 4.17 -3.41 6.26
N ARG A 61 4.02 -2.81 7.44
CA ARG A 61 3.74 -3.54 8.69
C ARG A 61 2.37 -4.21 8.75
N ASP A 62 1.47 -3.86 7.84
CA ASP A 62 0.17 -4.53 7.66
C ASP A 62 0.22 -5.75 6.70
N HIS A 63 1.41 -6.08 6.19
CA HIS A 63 1.72 -7.29 5.41
C HIS A 63 2.85 -8.10 6.07
N TYR A 64 3.86 -7.40 6.60
CA TYR A 64 5.01 -7.92 7.32
C TYR A 64 4.84 -7.71 8.85
N ASP A 65 4.18 -8.66 9.51
CA ASP A 65 4.07 -8.70 10.96
C ASP A 65 5.22 -9.51 11.57
N GLU A 66 6.31 -8.82 11.90
CA GLU A 66 7.50 -9.45 12.47
C GLU A 66 7.19 -10.38 13.66
N ARG A 67 6.30 -9.93 14.56
CA ARG A 67 5.98 -10.70 15.77
C ARG A 67 5.23 -11.99 15.41
N ASN A 68 4.25 -11.91 14.52
CA ASN A 68 3.51 -13.12 14.11
C ASN A 68 4.39 -14.08 13.32
N LEU A 69 5.22 -13.55 12.43
CA LEU A 69 6.21 -14.31 11.68
C LEU A 69 7.15 -15.05 12.63
N LEU A 70 7.63 -14.40 13.70
CA LEU A 70 8.51 -15.01 14.70
C LEU A 70 7.79 -16.08 15.54
N ASP A 71 6.60 -15.76 16.06
CA ASP A 71 5.94 -16.56 17.10
C ASP A 71 5.18 -17.77 16.52
N ASN A 72 4.64 -17.67 15.30
CA ASN A 72 3.67 -18.64 14.79
C ASN A 72 4.03 -19.29 13.45
N VAL A 73 4.91 -18.70 12.63
CA VAL A 73 5.17 -19.21 11.27
C VAL A 73 6.36 -20.17 11.23
N ASN A 74 6.18 -21.31 10.56
CA ASN A 74 7.16 -22.37 10.42
C ASN A 74 8.41 -21.88 9.67
N LYS A 75 9.57 -21.96 10.33
CA LYS A 75 10.86 -21.52 9.77
C LYS A 75 11.41 -22.45 8.69
N ASP A 76 10.86 -23.66 8.58
CA ASP A 76 11.14 -24.61 7.49
C ASP A 76 10.32 -24.36 6.23
N ALA A 77 9.32 -23.47 6.26
CA ALA A 77 8.57 -23.06 5.08
C ALA A 77 9.51 -22.45 4.04
N THR A 78 9.23 -22.72 2.76
CA THR A 78 10.00 -22.15 1.66
C THR A 78 9.44 -20.78 1.30
N VAL A 79 10.24 -19.73 1.47
CA VAL A 79 9.85 -18.37 1.15
C VAL A 79 9.85 -18.17 -0.37
N LEU A 80 8.73 -17.70 -0.92
CA LEU A 80 8.60 -17.24 -2.30
C LEU A 80 9.02 -15.77 -2.33
N LEU A 81 10.23 -15.49 -2.82
CA LEU A 81 10.85 -14.17 -2.68
C LEU A 81 10.69 -13.34 -3.97
N PRO A 82 10.10 -12.13 -3.89
CA PRO A 82 10.04 -11.19 -5.01
C PRO A 82 11.43 -10.69 -5.46
N ASP A 83 11.60 -10.37 -6.76
CA ASP A 83 12.80 -9.73 -7.34
C ASP A 83 12.89 -8.23 -6.99
N TYR A 84 13.11 -7.93 -5.71
CA TYR A 84 13.29 -6.55 -5.25
C TYR A 84 14.70 -6.03 -5.51
N PRO A 85 14.83 -4.72 -5.82
CA PRO A 85 16.12 -4.12 -6.11
C PRO A 85 17.02 -4.00 -4.87
N VAL A 86 16.44 -4.04 -3.67
CA VAL A 86 17.14 -4.03 -2.39
C VAL A 86 16.83 -5.33 -1.62
N PRO A 87 17.81 -5.91 -0.89
CA PRO A 87 17.67 -7.19 -0.24
C PRO A 87 16.93 -7.13 1.11
N ASP A 88 16.37 -5.98 1.50
CA ASP A 88 15.78 -5.72 2.82
C ASP A 88 14.81 -6.83 3.27
N LEU A 89 13.83 -7.20 2.42
CA LEU A 89 12.84 -8.24 2.76
C LEU A 89 13.51 -9.58 3.06
N ARG A 90 14.51 -9.96 2.25
CA ARG A 90 15.28 -11.19 2.47
C ARG A 90 16.04 -11.13 3.77
N HIS A 91 16.79 -10.05 4.00
CA HIS A 91 17.59 -9.89 5.22
C HIS A 91 16.72 -9.92 6.48
N ASP A 92 15.55 -9.28 6.44
CA ASP A 92 14.60 -9.29 7.54
C ASP A 92 14.02 -10.68 7.79
N LEU A 93 13.62 -11.41 6.75
CA LEU A 93 13.16 -12.80 6.91
C LEU A 93 14.28 -13.75 7.41
N GLU A 94 15.52 -13.60 6.92
CA GLU A 94 16.69 -14.34 7.41
C GLU A 94 16.95 -14.05 8.89
N ARG A 95 16.85 -12.78 9.30
CA ARG A 95 16.95 -12.35 10.71
C ARG A 95 15.89 -13.01 11.59
N LEU A 96 14.69 -13.28 11.06
CA LEU A 96 13.62 -14.02 11.74
C LEU A 96 13.77 -15.54 11.68
N GLY A 97 14.84 -16.06 11.08
CA GLY A 97 15.21 -17.48 11.03
C GLY A 97 14.72 -18.27 9.81
N PHE A 98 14.09 -17.61 8.83
CA PHE A 98 13.77 -18.26 7.55
C PHE A 98 15.06 -18.54 6.78
N HIS A 99 15.15 -19.71 6.15
CA HIS A 99 16.42 -20.20 5.59
C HIS A 99 16.28 -20.95 4.26
N LYS A 100 15.06 -21.05 3.71
CA LYS A 100 14.78 -21.64 2.40
C LYS A 100 14.07 -20.61 1.55
N PHE A 101 14.63 -20.30 0.39
CA PHE A 101 14.13 -19.26 -0.51
C PHE A 101 14.05 -19.80 -1.93
N VAL A 102 12.95 -19.49 -2.60
CA VAL A 102 12.83 -19.51 -4.05
C VAL A 102 12.91 -18.06 -4.49
N GLU A 103 14.04 -17.70 -5.10
CA GLU A 103 14.20 -16.41 -5.77
C GLU A 103 13.46 -16.47 -7.11
N THR A 104 12.59 -15.50 -7.36
CA THR A 104 11.83 -15.36 -8.61
C THR A 104 12.43 -14.26 -9.48
N ASP A 105 12.16 -14.32 -10.78
CA ASP A 105 12.40 -13.21 -11.71
C ASP A 105 11.10 -12.41 -11.86
N ASP A 106 11.19 -11.07 -11.92
CA ASP A 106 10.00 -10.21 -12.02
C ASP A 106 9.11 -10.60 -13.22
N SER A 107 7.85 -10.91 -12.94
CA SER A 107 6.82 -11.18 -13.95
C SER A 107 7.18 -12.37 -14.87
N VAL A 108 7.91 -13.35 -14.33
CA VAL A 108 8.22 -14.62 -14.99
C VAL A 108 7.58 -15.77 -14.20
N LYS A 109 7.01 -16.73 -14.92
CA LYS A 109 6.44 -17.95 -14.35
C LYS A 109 7.56 -18.92 -13.96
N HIS A 110 7.49 -19.38 -12.73
CA HIS A 110 8.37 -20.42 -12.17
C HIS A 110 7.55 -21.62 -11.73
N THR A 111 8.06 -22.82 -11.97
CA THR A 111 7.53 -24.03 -11.34
C THR A 111 8.28 -24.28 -10.04
N VAL A 112 7.56 -24.31 -8.91
CA VAL A 112 8.10 -24.67 -7.60
C VAL A 112 7.69 -26.09 -7.25
N SER A 113 8.65 -26.93 -6.91
CA SER A 113 8.42 -28.34 -6.57
C SER A 113 8.78 -28.62 -5.12
N GLY A 114 7.85 -29.25 -4.41
CA GLY A 114 8.02 -29.71 -3.03
C GLY A 114 7.58 -31.18 -2.85
N PRO A 115 7.64 -31.71 -1.62
CA PRO A 115 7.29 -33.11 -1.34
C PRO A 115 5.84 -33.48 -1.68
N LYS A 116 4.93 -32.51 -1.69
CA LYS A 116 3.49 -32.70 -1.93
C LYS A 116 3.10 -32.56 -3.41
N GLY A 117 3.96 -31.99 -4.25
CA GLY A 117 3.66 -31.74 -5.66
C GLY A 117 4.41 -30.54 -6.21
N SER A 118 3.97 -30.03 -7.35
CA SER A 118 4.50 -28.79 -7.94
C SER A 118 3.38 -27.76 -8.15
N LEU A 119 3.74 -26.48 -8.10
CA LEU A 119 2.90 -25.33 -8.38
C LEU A 119 3.59 -24.46 -9.41
N ASP A 120 2.82 -23.88 -10.32
CA ASP A 120 3.31 -22.76 -11.11
C ASP A 120 2.99 -21.47 -10.37
N ILE A 121 3.98 -20.59 -10.22
CA ILE A 121 3.83 -19.28 -9.59
C ILE A 121 4.41 -18.20 -10.48
N MET A 122 3.97 -16.97 -10.29
CA MET A 122 4.63 -15.77 -10.81
C MET A 122 4.50 -14.65 -9.78
N ILE A 123 5.59 -13.95 -9.51
CA ILE A 123 5.56 -12.76 -8.66
C ILE A 123 5.78 -11.55 -9.57
N MET A 124 4.84 -10.61 -9.55
CA MET A 124 4.96 -9.34 -10.27
C MET A 124 5.54 -8.31 -9.31
N ALA A 125 6.84 -8.03 -9.41
CA ALA A 125 7.56 -7.17 -8.49
C ALA A 125 7.60 -5.72 -9.00
N LEU A 126 7.11 -4.79 -8.19
CA LEU A 126 7.17 -3.36 -8.41
C LEU A 126 8.41 -2.82 -7.74
N ARG A 127 9.25 -2.20 -8.55
CA ARG A 127 10.64 -1.88 -8.17
C ARG A 127 10.87 -0.38 -8.04
N ALA A 128 9.87 0.47 -8.29
CA ALA A 128 10.12 1.91 -8.20
C ALA A 128 10.27 2.34 -6.73
N PRO A 129 11.08 3.36 -6.42
CA PRO A 129 11.22 3.88 -5.04
C PRO A 129 9.90 4.33 -4.42
N ALA A 130 8.90 4.66 -5.23
CA ALA A 130 7.59 5.09 -4.77
C ALA A 130 6.66 3.94 -4.37
N ASP A 131 6.91 2.71 -4.81
CA ASP A 131 6.16 1.50 -4.40
C ASP A 131 6.44 1.19 -2.91
N GLY A 132 5.66 0.31 -2.25
CA GLY A 132 5.84 -0.10 -0.83
C GLY A 132 7.32 -0.32 -0.46
N PRO A 133 7.79 -0.32 0.79
CA PRO A 133 9.15 0.09 1.18
C PRO A 133 10.31 -0.37 0.25
N ILE A 134 10.51 0.36 -0.86
CA ILE A 134 11.35 -0.02 -2.03
C ILE A 134 11.07 -1.43 -2.58
N GLY A 135 9.81 -1.72 -2.89
CA GLY A 135 9.29 -3.02 -3.26
C GLY A 135 7.80 -3.19 -2.92
N ASP A 136 6.98 -3.58 -3.90
CA ASP A 136 5.62 -4.09 -3.70
C ASP A 136 5.33 -5.21 -4.71
N SER A 137 4.47 -6.19 -4.43
CA SER A 137 4.29 -7.32 -5.36
C SER A 137 2.98 -8.06 -5.23
N GLY A 138 2.50 -8.59 -6.35
CA GLY A 138 1.39 -9.54 -6.42
C GLY A 138 1.86 -10.96 -6.75
N LEU A 139 1.16 -11.98 -6.23
CA LEU A 139 1.44 -13.40 -6.45
C LEU A 139 0.35 -14.05 -7.30
N ILE A 140 0.75 -14.71 -8.38
CA ILE A 140 -0.10 -15.64 -9.14
C ILE A 140 0.27 -17.06 -8.72
N VAL A 141 -0.75 -17.90 -8.49
CA VAL A 141 -0.62 -19.32 -8.16
C VAL A 141 -1.52 -20.14 -9.08
N ASP A 142 -0.94 -21.13 -9.74
CA ASP A 142 -1.65 -22.13 -10.56
C ASP A 142 -1.37 -23.54 -10.01
N ASP A 143 -2.43 -24.22 -9.56
CA ASP A 143 -2.36 -25.61 -9.08
C ASP A 143 -2.56 -26.66 -10.17
N GLY A 144 -2.59 -26.24 -11.44
CA GLY A 144 -2.85 -27.05 -12.63
C GLY A 144 -4.33 -27.12 -13.01
N GLU A 145 -5.23 -26.65 -12.14
CA GLU A 145 -6.66 -26.59 -12.39
C GLU A 145 -7.23 -25.19 -12.16
N THR A 146 -6.80 -24.49 -11.10
CA THR A 146 -7.27 -23.17 -10.69
C THR A 146 -6.14 -22.16 -10.67
N VAL A 147 -6.35 -20.98 -11.28
CA VAL A 147 -5.40 -19.86 -11.25
C VAL A 147 -5.92 -18.75 -10.34
N CYS A 148 -5.18 -18.46 -9.27
CA CYS A 148 -5.47 -17.37 -8.33
C CYS A 148 -4.44 -16.26 -8.50
N PHE A 149 -4.90 -15.02 -8.68
CA PHE A 149 -4.06 -13.82 -8.59
C PHE A 149 -4.33 -13.11 -7.26
N ASN A 150 -3.43 -13.30 -6.30
CA ASN A 150 -3.35 -12.48 -5.10
C ASN A 150 -2.59 -11.19 -5.43
N MET A 151 -3.30 -10.20 -5.97
CA MET A 151 -2.75 -8.90 -6.33
C MET A 151 -2.47 -8.03 -5.11
N ASN A 152 -3.10 -8.29 -3.96
CA ASN A 152 -3.08 -7.45 -2.76
C ASN A 152 -3.25 -5.95 -3.07
N ASP A 153 -2.42 -5.05 -2.52
CA ASP A 153 -2.37 -3.63 -2.81
C ASP A 153 -1.31 -3.18 -3.82
N ALA A 154 -0.57 -4.14 -4.40
CA ALA A 154 0.32 -3.91 -5.51
C ALA A 154 -0.41 -3.26 -6.69
N ARG A 155 0.34 -2.51 -7.49
CA ARG A 155 -0.16 -1.78 -8.67
C ARG A 155 0.61 -2.12 -9.95
N PRO A 156 0.62 -3.40 -10.37
CA PRO A 156 1.27 -3.85 -11.61
C PRO A 156 0.81 -3.07 -12.84
N ILE A 157 1.79 -2.70 -13.65
CA ILE A 157 1.60 -1.85 -14.82
C ILE A 157 1.26 -2.68 -16.06
N ASP A 158 1.86 -3.87 -16.19
CA ASP A 158 1.69 -4.75 -17.33
C ASP A 158 1.02 -6.06 -16.92
N LEU A 159 -0.28 -6.16 -17.18
CA LEU A 159 -1.09 -7.34 -16.86
C LEU A 159 -1.16 -8.35 -18.02
N ASP A 160 -0.70 -7.98 -19.22
CA ASP A 160 -0.83 -8.86 -20.41
C ASP A 160 -0.01 -10.14 -20.23
N VAL A 161 1.11 -10.02 -19.51
CA VAL A 161 1.97 -11.13 -19.09
C VAL A 161 1.24 -12.24 -18.33
N ILE A 162 0.18 -11.91 -17.58
CA ILE A 162 -0.62 -12.89 -16.84
C ILE A 162 -1.34 -13.81 -17.85
N THR A 163 -2.02 -13.23 -18.84
CA THR A 163 -2.69 -14.00 -19.88
C THR A 163 -1.70 -14.75 -20.76
N GLU A 164 -0.53 -14.18 -21.05
CA GLU A 164 0.51 -14.85 -21.83
C GLU A 164 1.07 -16.10 -21.15
N GLN A 165 1.25 -16.07 -19.82
CA GLN A 165 1.91 -17.15 -19.08
C GLN A 165 0.96 -18.16 -18.42
N PHE A 166 -0.26 -17.75 -18.09
CA PHE A 166 -1.28 -18.57 -17.41
C PHE A 166 -2.57 -18.76 -18.21
N GLY A 167 -2.80 -17.95 -19.26
CA GLY A 167 -3.99 -18.04 -20.12
C GLY A 167 -5.27 -17.48 -19.51
N ARG A 168 -5.47 -17.61 -18.19
CA ARG A 168 -6.66 -17.11 -17.48
C ARG A 168 -6.36 -16.84 -16.00
N VAL A 169 -7.26 -16.12 -15.35
CA VAL A 169 -7.33 -16.01 -13.89
C VAL A 169 -8.74 -16.39 -13.47
N ASP A 170 -8.88 -17.29 -12.50
CA ASP A 170 -10.18 -17.73 -11.99
C ASP A 170 -10.60 -16.89 -10.78
N VAL A 171 -9.66 -16.57 -9.90
CA VAL A 171 -9.88 -15.83 -8.66
C VAL A 171 -8.90 -14.65 -8.56
N HIS A 172 -9.41 -13.45 -8.31
CA HIS A 172 -8.61 -12.23 -8.18
C HIS A 172 -8.85 -11.59 -6.80
N LEU A 173 -7.78 -11.46 -6.02
CA LEU A 173 -7.77 -10.85 -4.68
C LEU A 173 -7.11 -9.47 -4.79
N LEU A 174 -7.82 -8.38 -4.53
CA LEU A 174 -7.29 -7.02 -4.77
C LEU A 174 -7.74 -5.96 -3.76
N GLN A 175 -6.90 -4.93 -3.61
CA GLN A 175 -7.19 -3.72 -2.86
C GLN A 175 -8.25 -2.86 -3.54
N TYR A 176 -9.19 -2.38 -2.74
CA TYR A 176 -10.21 -1.40 -3.13
C TYR A 176 -10.27 -0.20 -2.17
N SER A 177 -9.69 -0.33 -0.98
CA SER A 177 -9.73 0.67 0.08
C SER A 177 -8.45 1.52 0.10
N GLY A 178 -8.47 2.64 0.83
CA GLY A 178 -7.31 3.50 0.98
C GLY A 178 -6.30 2.95 1.99
N ALA A 179 -5.03 2.83 1.59
CA ALA A 179 -3.89 2.55 2.48
C ALA A 179 -2.91 3.75 2.48
N ILE A 180 -3.35 4.91 2.96
CA ILE A 180 -2.59 6.18 2.87
C ILE A 180 -3.19 7.26 3.78
N TRP A 181 -2.39 8.25 4.19
CA TRP A 181 -2.84 9.34 5.08
C TRP A 181 -3.56 10.52 4.38
N TYR A 182 -3.33 10.76 3.09
CA TYR A 182 -3.96 11.89 2.37
C TYR A 182 -5.43 11.59 2.05
N PRO A 183 -6.38 12.51 2.29
CA PRO A 183 -6.21 13.88 2.83
C PRO A 183 -6.44 13.99 4.34
N MET A 184 -6.62 12.87 5.04
CA MET A 184 -7.10 12.79 6.43
C MET A 184 -6.27 13.66 7.40
N VAL A 185 -4.95 13.60 7.27
CA VAL A 185 -3.99 14.33 8.13
C VAL A 185 -3.66 15.75 7.68
N TYR A 186 -4.20 16.22 6.55
CA TYR A 186 -3.81 17.52 5.99
C TYR A 186 -4.51 18.69 6.72
N ASP A 187 -3.76 19.73 7.06
CA ASP A 187 -4.27 20.98 7.62
C ASP A 187 -4.84 21.86 6.50
N ILE A 188 -6.07 21.54 6.11
CA ILE A 188 -6.82 22.22 5.06
C ILE A 188 -8.28 22.41 5.51
N PRO A 189 -9.03 23.37 4.92
CA PRO A 189 -10.42 23.59 5.27
C PRO A 189 -11.26 22.30 5.21
N ARG A 190 -12.10 22.08 6.22
CA ARG A 190 -12.91 20.85 6.38
C ARG A 190 -13.66 20.44 5.12
N LYS A 191 -14.29 21.39 4.43
CA LYS A 191 -15.03 21.14 3.18
C LYS A 191 -14.11 20.66 2.05
N SER A 192 -12.93 21.24 1.91
CA SER A 192 -11.94 20.82 0.92
C SER A 192 -11.40 19.42 1.25
N LYS A 193 -11.11 19.14 2.53
CA LYS A 193 -10.71 17.80 2.98
C LYS A 193 -11.74 16.74 2.61
N ALA A 194 -13.01 16.99 2.92
CA ALA A 194 -14.11 16.08 2.59
C ALA A 194 -14.22 15.83 1.07
N ASN A 195 -14.15 16.88 0.26
CA ASN A 195 -14.18 16.75 -1.20
C ASN A 195 -13.01 15.91 -1.73
N PHE A 196 -11.80 16.14 -1.23
CA PHE A 196 -10.62 15.35 -1.64
C PHE A 196 -10.74 13.89 -1.18
N ALA A 197 -11.34 13.63 -0.03
CA ALA A 197 -11.55 12.28 0.47
C ALA A 197 -12.56 11.52 -0.40
N ILE A 198 -13.71 12.14 -0.71
CA ILE A 198 -14.72 11.59 -1.62
C ILE A 198 -14.09 11.25 -2.98
N GLN A 199 -13.34 12.18 -3.57
CA GLN A 199 -12.68 11.96 -4.86
C GLN A 199 -11.66 10.82 -4.78
N LYS A 200 -10.91 10.72 -3.67
CA LYS A 200 -9.90 9.68 -3.51
C LYS A 200 -10.52 8.30 -3.28
N ARG A 201 -11.58 8.21 -2.47
CA ARG A 201 -12.39 7.01 -2.29
C ARG A 201 -12.88 6.50 -3.65
N GLN A 202 -13.51 7.37 -4.43
CA GLN A 202 -14.04 7.01 -5.75
C GLN A 202 -12.93 6.53 -6.70
N ARG A 203 -11.81 7.26 -6.79
CA ARG A 203 -10.66 6.85 -7.63
C ARG A 203 -10.08 5.49 -7.23
N GLY A 204 -10.07 5.18 -5.93
CA GLY A 204 -9.64 3.86 -5.44
C GLY A 204 -10.55 2.74 -5.97
N MET A 205 -11.87 2.94 -5.88
CA MET A 205 -12.87 1.98 -6.37
C MET A 205 -12.86 1.87 -7.91
N ASP A 206 -12.71 2.99 -8.63
CA ASP A 206 -12.57 3.01 -10.09
C ASP A 206 -11.32 2.25 -10.54
N ARG A 207 -10.19 2.44 -9.84
CA ARG A 207 -8.95 1.72 -10.13
C ARG A 207 -9.11 0.21 -9.90
N ALA A 208 -9.73 -0.20 -8.78
CA ALA A 208 -9.98 -1.61 -8.50
C ALA A 208 -10.84 -2.25 -9.60
N ARG A 209 -11.93 -1.59 -10.04
CA ARG A 209 -12.73 -2.06 -11.18
C ARG A 209 -11.94 -2.14 -12.48
N SER A 210 -11.08 -1.17 -12.77
CA SER A 210 -10.22 -1.21 -13.95
C SER A 210 -9.28 -2.43 -13.94
N TYR A 211 -8.75 -2.80 -12.78
CA TYR A 211 -7.95 -4.03 -12.64
C TYR A 211 -8.78 -5.30 -12.84
N ILE A 212 -9.99 -5.34 -12.29
CA ILE A 212 -10.92 -6.48 -12.45
C ILE A 212 -11.22 -6.74 -13.93
N GLU A 213 -11.55 -5.69 -14.68
CA GLU A 213 -11.83 -5.77 -16.12
C GLU A 213 -10.61 -6.21 -16.92
N GLN A 214 -9.42 -5.68 -16.60
CA GLN A 214 -8.17 -6.03 -17.30
C GLN A 214 -7.74 -7.47 -17.02
N VAL A 215 -7.85 -7.93 -15.78
CA VAL A 215 -7.48 -9.30 -15.39
C VAL A 215 -8.48 -10.33 -15.91
N GLY A 216 -9.77 -9.96 -16.03
CA GLY A 216 -10.75 -10.85 -16.64
C GLY A 216 -11.27 -11.97 -15.73
N ALA A 217 -11.01 -11.91 -14.41
CA ALA A 217 -11.28 -13.04 -13.50
C ALA A 217 -12.77 -13.31 -13.25
N THR A 218 -13.12 -14.58 -13.08
CA THR A 218 -14.50 -15.00 -12.77
C THR A 218 -14.93 -14.56 -11.37
N TRP A 219 -14.05 -14.70 -10.38
CA TRP A 219 -14.30 -14.34 -8.99
C TRP A 219 -13.40 -13.21 -8.51
N VAL A 220 -13.98 -12.30 -7.75
CA VAL A 220 -13.28 -11.17 -7.14
C VAL A 220 -13.49 -11.20 -5.65
N VAL A 221 -12.39 -11.25 -4.89
CA VAL A 221 -12.40 -11.15 -3.43
C VAL A 221 -11.79 -9.80 -3.03
N PRO A 222 -12.57 -8.91 -2.40
CA PRO A 222 -12.03 -7.66 -1.87
C PRO A 222 -11.00 -7.95 -0.75
N SER A 223 -9.82 -7.32 -0.81
CA SER A 223 -8.71 -7.53 0.13
C SER A 223 -7.96 -6.23 0.44
N ALA A 224 -6.93 -6.30 1.30
CA ALA A 224 -5.94 -5.25 1.58
C ALA A 224 -6.55 -3.89 1.97
N GLY A 225 -7.51 -3.94 2.89
CA GLY A 225 -8.08 -2.78 3.55
C GLY A 225 -9.60 -2.88 3.73
N PRO A 226 -10.20 -1.91 4.46
CA PRO A 226 -9.53 -0.93 5.30
C PRO A 226 -9.01 -1.57 6.60
N PRO A 227 -8.03 -1.00 7.30
CA PRO A 227 -7.76 -1.37 8.69
C PRO A 227 -8.86 -0.86 9.64
N MET A 228 -8.92 -1.40 10.86
CA MET A 228 -9.68 -0.79 11.96
C MET A 228 -8.82 0.26 12.67
N PHE A 229 -9.36 1.46 12.86
CA PHE A 229 -8.77 2.49 13.73
C PHE A 229 -9.46 2.46 15.09
N LEU A 230 -8.84 1.87 16.11
CA LEU A 230 -9.52 1.64 17.40
C LEU A 230 -9.08 2.56 18.54
N ASP A 231 -7.94 3.23 18.42
CA ASP A 231 -7.51 4.26 19.38
C ASP A 231 -8.48 5.46 19.34
N ASP A 232 -8.78 6.04 20.51
CA ASP A 232 -9.71 7.17 20.66
C ASP A 232 -9.40 8.34 19.71
N ASP A 233 -8.12 8.65 19.52
CA ASP A 233 -7.68 9.76 18.68
C ASP A 233 -7.94 9.54 17.19
N LEU A 234 -8.10 8.27 16.78
CA LEU A 234 -8.20 7.84 15.39
C LEU A 234 -9.54 7.21 15.03
N PHE A 235 -10.38 6.90 16.03
CA PHE A 235 -11.65 6.18 15.83
C PHE A 235 -12.58 6.84 14.81
N ALA A 236 -12.52 8.17 14.69
CA ALA A 236 -13.29 8.95 13.72
C ALA A 236 -12.85 8.77 12.25
N LEU A 237 -11.72 8.10 11.98
CA LEU A 237 -11.26 7.81 10.62
C LEU A 237 -12.01 6.64 9.98
N ASN A 238 -12.60 5.74 10.79
CA ASN A 238 -13.38 4.63 10.26
C ASN A 238 -14.57 5.15 9.45
N ASP A 239 -14.85 4.48 8.32
CA ASP A 239 -16.17 4.53 7.69
C ASP A 239 -17.11 3.64 8.50
N PHE A 240 -18.19 4.20 9.07
CA PHE A 240 -19.15 3.44 9.88
C PHE A 240 -20.27 2.80 9.06
N ASN A 241 -20.28 3.00 7.74
CA ASN A 241 -21.29 2.49 6.81
C ASN A 241 -22.73 2.94 7.19
N THR A 242 -22.88 4.19 7.66
CA THR A 242 -24.19 4.79 8.01
C THR A 242 -24.77 5.64 6.88
N GLY A 243 -24.01 5.82 5.78
CA GLY A 243 -24.38 6.71 4.67
C GLY A 243 -24.23 8.20 4.98
N SER A 244 -23.61 8.54 6.13
CA SER A 244 -23.38 9.91 6.57
C SER A 244 -22.41 10.67 5.66
N ASP A 245 -22.40 12.00 5.73
CA ASP A 245 -21.41 12.82 5.00
C ASP A 245 -19.97 12.55 5.46
N SER A 246 -19.78 12.14 6.73
CA SER A 246 -18.47 11.72 7.24
C SER A 246 -18.02 10.41 6.62
N ASP A 247 -18.91 9.43 6.48
CA ASP A 247 -18.59 8.14 5.87
C ASP A 247 -18.20 8.32 4.40
N LYS A 248 -18.99 9.11 3.65
CA LYS A 248 -18.66 9.46 2.25
C LYS A 248 -17.31 10.18 2.14
N ALA A 249 -16.96 10.96 3.16
CA ALA A 249 -15.69 11.66 3.28
C ALA A 249 -14.57 10.83 3.95
N SER A 250 -14.75 9.50 4.04
CA SER A 250 -13.69 8.55 4.40
C SER A 250 -13.12 7.90 3.15
N ILE A 251 -11.80 7.72 3.14
CA ILE A 251 -11.07 6.97 2.10
C ILE A 251 -11.00 5.47 2.41
N PHE A 252 -11.67 5.02 3.48
CA PHE A 252 -11.58 3.66 4.03
C PHE A 252 -12.91 2.90 3.88
N PRO A 253 -13.49 2.76 2.66
CA PRO A 253 -14.68 1.94 2.47
C PRO A 253 -14.40 0.48 2.84
N ASP A 254 -15.44 -0.27 3.22
CA ASP A 254 -15.35 -1.71 3.49
C ASP A 254 -15.76 -2.58 2.29
N GLN A 255 -15.67 -3.89 2.49
CA GLN A 255 -15.91 -4.92 1.49
C GLN A 255 -17.34 -4.86 0.99
N ALA A 256 -18.32 -4.62 1.88
CA ALA A 256 -19.73 -4.57 1.51
C ALA A 256 -20.01 -3.37 0.58
N GLU A 257 -19.45 -2.21 0.89
CA GLU A 257 -19.52 -1.03 0.03
C GLU A 257 -18.89 -1.30 -1.34
N PHE A 258 -17.72 -1.94 -1.39
CA PHE A 258 -17.06 -2.23 -2.66
C PHE A 258 -17.82 -3.24 -3.52
N LEU A 259 -18.37 -4.30 -2.90
CA LEU A 259 -19.20 -5.28 -3.61
C LEU A 259 -20.50 -4.65 -4.15
N GLU A 260 -21.09 -3.69 -3.43
CA GLU A 260 -22.21 -2.89 -3.95
C GLU A 260 -21.76 -2.00 -5.13
N GLN A 261 -20.58 -1.40 -5.04
CA GLN A 261 -19.98 -0.59 -6.10
C GLN A 261 -19.70 -1.40 -7.38
N MET A 262 -19.32 -2.67 -7.26
CA MET A 262 -19.17 -3.56 -8.42
C MET A 262 -20.52 -3.82 -9.11
N ARG A 263 -21.56 -4.16 -8.34
CA ARG A 263 -22.91 -4.42 -8.87
C ARG A 263 -23.54 -3.19 -9.51
N THR A 264 -23.47 -2.04 -8.85
CA THR A 264 -24.06 -0.77 -9.33
C THR A 264 -23.39 -0.23 -10.60
N HIS A 265 -22.12 -0.57 -10.83
CA HIS A 265 -21.38 -0.14 -12.02
C HIS A 265 -21.32 -1.22 -13.11
N GLY A 266 -21.96 -2.38 -12.90
CA GLY A 266 -22.02 -3.47 -13.87
C GLY A 266 -20.72 -4.25 -14.05
N THR A 267 -19.73 -4.06 -13.17
CA THR A 267 -18.53 -4.90 -13.13
C THR A 267 -18.91 -6.31 -12.69
N ASP A 268 -19.70 -6.43 -11.62
CA ASP A 268 -20.35 -7.71 -11.27
C ASP A 268 -21.71 -7.80 -11.98
N ASP A 269 -21.77 -8.62 -13.03
CA ASP A 269 -22.98 -8.87 -13.82
C ASP A 269 -23.70 -10.18 -13.44
N GLY A 270 -23.21 -10.87 -12.40
CA GLY A 270 -23.69 -12.18 -11.95
C GLY A 270 -23.14 -13.37 -12.76
N VAL A 271 -22.34 -13.13 -13.80
CA VAL A 271 -21.69 -14.15 -14.63
C VAL A 271 -20.16 -14.01 -14.56
N LYS A 272 -19.63 -12.81 -14.78
CA LYS A 272 -18.22 -12.45 -14.68
C LYS A 272 -17.97 -11.55 -13.47
N HIS A 273 -16.73 -11.53 -13.00
CA HIS A 273 -16.27 -10.68 -11.91
C HIS A 273 -17.16 -10.73 -10.66
N ARG A 274 -17.65 -11.94 -10.36
CA ARG A 274 -18.59 -12.18 -9.28
C ARG A 274 -17.92 -11.85 -7.96
N GLY A 275 -18.49 -10.87 -7.26
CA GLY A 275 -17.97 -10.44 -5.98
C GLY A 275 -18.20 -11.49 -4.89
N LEU A 276 -17.15 -11.85 -4.16
CA LEU A 276 -17.21 -12.80 -3.06
C LEU A 276 -16.86 -12.12 -1.73
N MET A 277 -17.84 -12.06 -0.84
CA MET A 277 -17.64 -11.59 0.53
C MET A 277 -16.86 -12.63 1.32
N MET A 278 -15.82 -12.21 2.04
CA MET A 278 -15.08 -13.05 2.99
C MET A 278 -14.80 -12.25 4.27
N VAL A 279 -15.02 -12.89 5.42
CA VAL A 279 -14.55 -12.44 6.74
C VAL A 279 -13.35 -13.27 7.18
N SER A 280 -12.60 -12.83 8.19
CA SER A 280 -11.48 -13.57 8.76
C SER A 280 -11.90 -14.99 9.15
N GLY A 281 -11.20 -15.98 8.59
CA GLY A 281 -11.47 -17.42 8.71
C GLY A 281 -12.43 -17.99 7.66
N SER A 282 -12.99 -17.19 6.75
CA SER A 282 -13.83 -17.71 5.66
C SER A 282 -12.97 -18.55 4.71
N ALA A 283 -13.48 -19.72 4.31
CA ALA A 283 -12.81 -20.64 3.40
C ALA A 283 -13.65 -20.84 2.13
N ALA A 284 -13.10 -20.48 0.97
CA ALA A 284 -13.73 -20.65 -0.34
C ALA A 284 -12.98 -21.74 -1.12
N THR A 285 -13.72 -22.72 -1.65
CA THR A 285 -13.17 -23.84 -2.42
C THR A 285 -13.54 -23.71 -3.89
N PHE A 286 -12.54 -23.86 -4.76
CA PHE A 286 -12.64 -23.66 -6.19
C PHE A 286 -12.10 -24.85 -6.99
N THR A 287 -12.78 -25.12 -8.10
CA THR A 287 -12.37 -26.02 -9.17
C THR A 287 -12.39 -25.23 -10.48
N GLY A 288 -11.24 -24.66 -10.85
CA GLY A 288 -11.16 -23.69 -11.94
C GLY A 288 -11.99 -22.44 -11.62
N ASP A 289 -12.86 -22.04 -12.55
CA ASP A 289 -13.76 -20.88 -12.39
C ASP A 289 -15.02 -21.17 -11.55
N VAL A 290 -15.21 -22.41 -11.11
CA VAL A 290 -16.36 -22.84 -10.30
C VAL A 290 -16.05 -22.66 -8.82
N LEU A 291 -16.91 -21.91 -8.10
CA LEU A 291 -16.95 -21.91 -6.63
C LEU A 291 -17.77 -23.10 -6.16
N ASP A 292 -17.10 -24.11 -5.61
CA ASP A 292 -17.74 -25.31 -5.06
C ASP A 292 -18.47 -25.02 -3.75
N GLY A 293 -17.96 -24.07 -2.96
CA GLY A 293 -18.58 -23.62 -1.73
C GLY A 293 -17.75 -22.59 -0.99
N VAL A 294 -18.43 -21.82 -0.15
CA VAL A 294 -17.82 -20.90 0.82
C VAL A 294 -18.37 -21.19 2.20
N GLU A 295 -17.48 -21.35 3.18
CA GLU A 295 -17.81 -21.50 4.59
C GLU A 295 -17.37 -20.25 5.35
N HIS A 296 -18.27 -19.68 6.14
CA HIS A 296 -17.96 -18.56 7.02
C HIS A 296 -17.96 -19.03 8.48
N PRO A 297 -16.93 -18.67 9.29
CA PRO A 297 -16.90 -19.03 10.71
C PRO A 297 -17.98 -18.30 11.52
N TYR A 298 -18.46 -17.19 10.99
CA TYR A 298 -19.61 -16.43 11.50
C TYR A 298 -20.28 -15.66 10.35
N PRO A 299 -21.56 -15.29 10.48
CA PRO A 299 -22.26 -14.55 9.43
C PRO A 299 -21.58 -13.19 9.12
N PRO A 300 -21.24 -12.88 7.85
CA PRO A 300 -20.60 -11.62 7.48
C PRO A 300 -21.35 -10.35 7.90
N GLU A 301 -22.68 -10.42 7.99
CA GLU A 301 -23.54 -9.33 8.47
C GLU A 301 -23.25 -8.93 9.93
N ASN A 302 -22.54 -9.75 10.71
CA ASN A 302 -22.10 -9.35 12.06
C ASN A 302 -21.00 -8.27 12.02
N VAL A 303 -20.28 -8.13 10.90
CA VAL A 303 -19.16 -7.20 10.73
C VAL A 303 -19.51 -6.05 9.79
N PHE A 304 -20.33 -6.31 8.77
CA PHE A 304 -20.62 -5.36 7.71
C PHE A 304 -22.03 -4.77 7.78
N GLY A 305 -22.27 -3.72 6.99
CA GLY A 305 -23.55 -3.04 6.91
C GLY A 305 -23.95 -2.38 8.24
N GLU A 306 -25.22 -2.54 8.63
CA GLU A 306 -25.80 -1.86 9.81
C GLU A 306 -25.10 -2.22 11.13
N ASN A 307 -24.45 -3.39 11.21
CA ASN A 307 -23.78 -3.85 12.43
C ASN A 307 -22.32 -3.38 12.56
N LYS A 308 -21.74 -2.78 11.50
CA LYS A 308 -20.32 -2.40 11.48
C LYS A 308 -19.94 -1.48 12.64
N LYS A 309 -20.78 -0.49 12.96
CA LYS A 309 -20.50 0.43 14.06
C LYS A 309 -20.42 -0.29 15.40
N ALA A 310 -21.41 -1.14 15.71
CA ALA A 310 -21.42 -1.91 16.96
C ALA A 310 -20.23 -2.89 17.02
N TYR A 311 -19.86 -3.48 15.89
CA TYR A 311 -18.67 -4.31 15.76
C TYR A 311 -17.40 -3.52 16.12
N LEU A 312 -17.18 -2.36 15.50
CA LEU A 312 -16.02 -1.50 15.77
C LEU A 312 -15.96 -1.03 17.23
N GLU A 313 -17.11 -0.72 17.85
CA GLU A 313 -17.20 -0.37 19.27
C GLU A 313 -16.78 -1.56 20.16
N SER A 314 -17.21 -2.78 19.85
CA SER A 314 -16.79 -3.97 20.59
C SER A 314 -15.30 -4.28 20.40
N MET A 315 -14.76 -4.07 19.19
CA MET A 315 -13.34 -4.24 18.91
C MET A 315 -12.51 -3.20 19.65
N LYS A 316 -12.98 -1.96 19.71
CA LYS A 316 -12.33 -0.90 20.50
C LYS A 316 -12.18 -1.29 21.97
N GLU A 317 -13.20 -1.89 22.58
CA GLU A 317 -13.10 -2.43 23.94
C GLU A 317 -12.11 -3.59 24.05
N LYS A 318 -12.17 -4.55 23.11
CA LYS A 318 -11.27 -5.71 23.05
C LYS A 318 -9.79 -5.31 22.95
N PHE A 319 -9.48 -4.35 22.08
CA PHE A 319 -8.11 -3.95 21.76
C PHE A 319 -7.58 -2.82 22.64
N ALA A 320 -8.41 -2.13 23.43
CA ALA A 320 -7.96 -1.08 24.35
C ALA A 320 -6.74 -1.46 25.22
N PRO A 321 -6.69 -2.62 25.91
CA PRO A 321 -5.50 -3.01 26.68
C PRO A 321 -4.27 -3.29 25.79
N ILE A 322 -4.47 -3.80 24.58
CA ILE A 322 -3.39 -4.10 23.62
C ILE A 322 -2.77 -2.78 23.12
N ILE A 323 -3.61 -1.82 22.73
CA ILE A 323 -3.19 -0.48 22.30
C ILE A 323 -2.47 0.24 23.44
N ALA A 324 -2.99 0.16 24.67
CA ALA A 324 -2.34 0.76 25.83
C ALA A 324 -0.95 0.15 26.10
N ALA A 325 -0.81 -1.18 25.95
CA ALA A 325 0.48 -1.86 26.07
C ALA A 325 1.46 -1.44 24.97
N GLU A 326 0.99 -1.31 23.73
CA GLU A 326 1.79 -0.83 22.60
C GLU A 326 2.25 0.62 22.83
N LYS A 327 1.35 1.51 23.27
CA LYS A 327 1.69 2.91 23.60
C LYS A 327 2.72 3.02 24.72
N ALA A 328 2.74 2.06 25.66
CA ALA A 328 3.69 2.04 26.75
C ALA A 328 5.12 1.68 26.30
N THR A 329 5.32 1.15 25.09
CA THR A 329 6.66 0.88 24.53
C THR A 329 7.29 2.12 23.87
N TRP A 330 6.50 3.16 23.61
CA TRP A 330 6.96 4.37 22.94
C TRP A 330 7.96 5.11 23.83
N ALA A 331 8.93 5.76 23.20
CA ALA A 331 9.84 6.64 23.89
C ALA A 331 9.07 7.81 24.56
N PRO A 332 9.52 8.32 25.71
CA PRO A 332 8.90 9.48 26.35
C PRO A 332 8.85 10.70 25.43
N ALA A 333 7.81 11.52 25.56
CA ALA A 333 7.69 12.79 24.83
C ALA A 333 8.71 13.84 25.29
N GLU A 334 9.14 13.79 26.55
CA GLU A 334 10.18 14.65 27.10
C GLU A 334 11.55 14.00 26.91
N GLY A 335 12.53 14.78 26.47
CA GLY A 335 13.88 14.29 26.22
C GLY A 335 14.88 15.43 25.94
N PRO A 336 16.15 15.09 25.69
CA PRO A 336 17.12 16.04 25.17
C PRO A 336 16.68 16.57 23.79
N SER A 337 17.26 17.69 23.37
CA SER A 337 16.99 18.25 22.03
C SER A 337 17.21 17.19 20.95
N LEU A 338 16.27 17.13 20.00
CA LEU A 338 16.33 16.22 18.86
C LEU A 338 17.25 16.73 17.74
N LEU A 339 17.87 17.90 17.88
CA LEU A 339 18.64 18.52 16.80
C LEU A 339 19.79 17.63 16.30
N GLU A 340 20.66 17.17 17.22
CA GLU A 340 21.80 16.33 16.84
C GLU A 340 21.36 14.95 16.32
N PRO A 341 20.42 14.23 16.98
CA PRO A 341 19.87 12.99 16.40
C PRO A 341 19.27 13.15 15.00
N LEU A 342 18.54 14.24 14.75
CA LEU A 342 17.99 14.53 13.43
C LEU A 342 19.08 14.87 12.40
N ARG A 343 20.16 15.53 12.81
CA ARG A 343 21.33 15.78 11.95
C ARG A 343 22.01 14.48 11.55
N GLU A 344 22.27 13.62 12.54
CA GLU A 344 22.89 12.31 12.33
C GLU A 344 22.05 11.43 11.40
N LYS A 345 20.72 11.44 11.54
CA LYS A 345 19.82 10.67 10.67
C LYS A 345 19.71 11.25 9.26
N PHE A 346 19.55 12.56 9.11
CA PHE A 346 19.15 13.15 7.82
C PHE A 346 20.28 13.76 7.01
N GLU A 347 21.29 14.39 7.61
CA GLU A 347 22.32 15.08 6.83
C GLU A 347 23.17 14.14 5.96
N PRO A 348 23.57 12.93 6.41
CA PRO A 348 24.27 11.98 5.54
C PRO A 348 23.45 11.60 4.30
N ILE A 349 22.15 11.37 4.48
CA ILE A 349 21.22 11.03 3.39
C ILE A 349 21.05 12.22 2.43
N MET A 350 20.86 13.43 2.95
CA MET A 350 20.78 14.65 2.14
C MET A 350 22.05 14.90 1.32
N LYS A 351 23.22 14.63 1.89
CA LYS A 351 24.52 14.82 1.21
C LYS A 351 24.73 13.84 0.06
N GLN A 352 24.09 12.66 0.10
CA GLN A 352 24.23 11.60 -0.89
C GLN A 352 23.29 11.71 -2.09
N SER A 353 22.20 12.48 -2.00
CA SER A 353 21.22 12.58 -3.09
C SER A 353 21.04 14.01 -3.56
N ASP A 354 21.64 14.31 -4.71
CA ASP A 354 21.49 15.59 -5.40
C ASP A 354 20.07 15.73 -5.96
N LEU A 355 19.58 14.72 -6.69
CA LEU A 355 18.29 14.80 -7.40
C LEU A 355 17.11 14.93 -6.44
N ILE A 356 17.10 14.16 -5.34
CA ILE A 356 16.00 14.21 -4.38
C ILE A 356 16.04 15.55 -3.63
N CYS A 357 17.21 16.01 -3.16
CA CYS A 357 17.31 17.31 -2.49
C CYS A 357 16.91 18.47 -3.39
N ASP A 358 17.33 18.47 -4.66
CA ASP A 358 17.01 19.50 -5.63
C ASP A 358 15.53 19.44 -6.07
N GLY A 359 14.98 18.23 -6.20
CA GLY A 359 13.56 17.99 -6.45
C GLY A 359 12.65 18.46 -5.31
N ILE A 360 13.12 18.38 -4.06
CA ILE A 360 12.46 18.99 -2.91
C ILE A 360 12.61 20.52 -2.97
N GLY A 361 13.84 21.01 -3.08
CA GLY A 361 14.18 22.39 -3.44
C GLY A 361 13.79 23.48 -2.43
N TYR A 362 13.29 23.13 -1.24
CA TYR A 362 12.87 24.08 -0.22
C TYR A 362 13.18 23.57 1.20
N PRO A 363 13.37 24.46 2.19
CA PRO A 363 13.34 24.09 3.59
C PRO A 363 11.97 23.55 4.01
N VAL A 364 11.96 22.46 4.76
CA VAL A 364 10.76 21.79 5.27
C VAL A 364 10.69 21.93 6.78
N GLY A 365 9.54 22.39 7.29
CA GLY A 365 9.32 22.57 8.72
C GLY A 365 8.89 21.26 9.39
N LEU A 366 9.62 20.85 10.43
CA LEU A 366 9.31 19.70 11.26
C LEU A 366 9.01 20.18 12.69
N LEU A 367 7.73 20.26 13.03
CA LEU A 367 7.23 20.70 14.34
C LEU A 367 7.07 19.47 15.23
N VAL A 368 7.84 19.42 16.32
CA VAL A 368 7.89 18.28 17.23
C VAL A 368 7.72 18.81 18.65
N GLY A 369 6.58 18.55 19.26
CA GLY A 369 6.20 19.21 20.51
C GLY A 369 6.18 20.74 20.36
N GLU A 370 6.94 21.44 21.22
CA GLU A 370 7.10 22.90 21.16
C GLU A 370 8.22 23.36 20.21
N ASP A 371 9.09 22.44 19.80
CA ASP A 371 10.24 22.76 18.96
C ASP A 371 9.87 22.79 17.47
N THR A 372 10.60 23.61 16.72
CA THR A 372 10.56 23.60 15.26
C THR A 372 11.97 23.37 14.70
N TYR A 373 12.14 22.20 14.12
CA TYR A 373 13.31 21.81 13.33
C TYR A 373 13.05 22.15 11.86
N VAL A 374 14.13 22.37 11.11
CA VAL A 374 14.09 22.68 9.68
C VAL A 374 15.02 21.72 8.96
N LEU A 375 14.45 20.95 8.04
CA LEU A 375 15.18 20.15 7.08
C LEU A 375 15.47 21.06 5.88
N ASP A 376 16.65 21.65 5.84
CA ASP A 376 17.05 22.62 4.83
C ASP A 376 17.68 21.88 3.64
N PHE A 377 16.85 21.36 2.74
CA PHE A 377 17.30 20.56 1.59
C PHE A 377 18.26 21.32 0.64
N PRO A 378 18.05 22.60 0.29
CA PRO A 378 19.02 23.37 -0.49
C PRO A 378 20.40 23.48 0.18
N ALA A 379 20.43 23.61 1.51
CA ALA A 379 21.69 23.66 2.27
C ALA A 379 22.22 22.29 2.69
N ARG A 380 21.40 21.22 2.57
CA ARG A 380 21.65 19.85 3.05
C ARG A 380 22.04 19.79 4.51
N THR A 381 21.30 20.55 5.33
CA THR A 381 21.54 20.64 6.78
C THR A 381 20.24 20.54 7.56
N VAL A 382 20.36 20.10 8.82
CA VAL A 382 19.28 20.20 9.79
C VAL A 382 19.60 21.29 10.81
N ARG A 383 18.63 22.17 11.06
CA ARG A 383 18.80 23.33 11.94
C ARG A 383 17.53 23.61 12.74
N MET A 384 17.67 24.37 13.82
CA MET A 384 16.52 25.00 14.47
C MET A 384 15.96 26.09 13.58
N ARG A 385 14.65 26.36 13.73
CA ARG A 385 14.01 27.55 13.16
C ARG A 385 14.74 28.82 13.58
N GLN A 386 14.85 29.77 12.66
CA GLN A 386 15.47 31.06 12.86
C GLN A 386 14.48 32.19 12.58
N ASP A 387 14.77 33.36 13.14
CA ASP A 387 14.05 34.59 12.82
C ASP A 387 14.21 34.91 11.33
N GLY A 388 13.10 35.04 10.62
CA GLY A 388 13.08 35.33 9.17
C GLY A 388 12.72 34.15 8.26
N ASP A 389 12.67 32.90 8.77
CA ASP A 389 12.31 31.71 7.96
C ASP A 389 10.91 31.78 7.33
N GLY A 390 10.03 32.67 7.81
CA GLY A 390 8.68 32.83 7.27
C GLY A 390 7.81 31.58 7.48
N LYS A 391 6.97 31.26 6.49
CA LYS A 391 6.15 30.03 6.46
C LYS A 391 6.80 29.01 5.53
N TYR A 392 6.95 27.78 6.01
CA TYR A 392 7.45 26.68 5.19
C TYR A 392 6.42 26.22 4.16
N ARG A 393 6.91 25.94 2.95
CA ARG A 393 6.10 25.42 1.86
C ARG A 393 5.52 24.06 2.19
N TYR A 394 6.33 23.18 2.77
CA TYR A 394 5.93 21.87 3.26
C TYR A 394 6.24 21.79 4.75
N GLY A 395 5.43 21.06 5.50
CA GLY A 395 5.79 20.74 6.87
C GLY A 395 4.90 19.71 7.53
N PHE A 396 5.39 19.25 8.67
CA PHE A 396 4.83 18.18 9.47
C PHE A 396 4.76 18.64 10.91
N ARG A 397 3.68 18.27 11.59
CA ARG A 397 3.53 18.36 13.04
C ARG A 397 3.35 16.96 13.56
N ILE A 398 4.33 16.49 14.32
CA ILE A 398 4.44 15.11 14.78
C ILE A 398 4.57 15.13 16.31
N PRO A 399 3.84 14.26 17.05
CA PRO A 399 4.05 14.11 18.48
C PRO A 399 5.49 13.72 18.80
N ALA A 400 6.05 14.27 19.88
CA ALA A 400 7.46 14.13 20.21
C ALA A 400 7.85 12.67 20.50
N GLU A 401 6.98 11.95 21.19
CA GLU A 401 7.15 10.53 21.51
C GLU A 401 7.34 9.68 20.24
N LEU A 402 6.67 10.00 19.13
CA LEU A 402 6.82 9.23 17.90
C LEU A 402 8.19 9.48 17.26
N VAL A 403 8.65 10.75 17.24
CA VAL A 403 9.97 11.11 16.70
C VAL A 403 11.09 10.53 17.57
N HIS A 404 10.96 10.62 18.90
CA HIS A 404 11.88 9.97 19.82
C HIS A 404 11.93 8.45 19.60
N THR A 405 10.77 7.82 19.36
CA THR A 405 10.70 6.37 19.15
C THR A 405 11.40 5.95 17.85
N VAL A 406 11.06 6.57 16.71
CA VAL A 406 11.69 6.19 15.43
C VAL A 406 13.18 6.48 15.37
N LEU A 407 13.67 7.47 16.13
CA LEU A 407 15.11 7.73 16.25
C LEU A 407 15.81 6.74 17.18
N ARG A 408 15.16 6.36 18.30
CA ARG A 408 15.66 5.32 19.21
C ARG A 408 15.80 3.98 18.50
N ASP A 409 14.80 3.64 17.69
CA ASP A 409 14.71 2.36 16.99
C ASP A 409 15.41 2.38 15.62
N ASP A 410 16.04 3.50 15.26
CA ASP A 410 16.74 3.75 14.00
C ASP A 410 15.93 3.38 12.75
N GLU A 411 14.65 3.74 12.74
CA GLU A 411 13.73 3.37 11.66
C GLU A 411 14.23 3.85 10.28
N PRO A 412 14.32 2.96 9.28
CA PRO A 412 14.84 3.30 7.95
C PRO A 412 13.81 4.01 7.08
N ASP A 413 12.55 4.06 7.52
CA ASP A 413 11.41 4.50 6.73
C ASP A 413 10.34 5.15 7.62
N TRP A 414 10.24 6.47 7.54
CA TRP A 414 9.22 7.24 8.27
C TRP A 414 7.85 7.21 7.58
N VAL A 415 7.80 6.81 6.30
CA VAL A 415 6.54 6.55 5.59
C VAL A 415 5.88 5.30 6.18
N ASN A 416 6.64 4.20 6.29
CA ASN A 416 6.24 2.91 6.88
C ASN A 416 6.16 2.90 8.42
N THR A 417 6.16 4.07 9.06
CA THR A 417 6.00 4.19 10.52
C THR A 417 5.10 5.37 10.87
N ILE A 418 5.66 6.59 10.89
CA ILE A 418 4.92 7.78 11.33
C ILE A 418 3.82 8.13 10.34
N PHE A 419 4.05 8.10 9.02
CA PHE A 419 3.06 8.63 8.10
C PHE A 419 1.86 7.68 7.91
N LEU A 420 2.08 6.38 7.79
CA LEU A 420 0.98 5.42 7.80
C LEU A 420 0.23 5.39 9.14
N SER A 421 0.86 5.82 10.25
CA SER A 421 0.15 5.90 11.54
C SER A 421 -1.03 6.86 11.56
N THR A 422 -1.06 7.84 10.65
CA THR A 422 -2.01 8.96 10.66
C THR A 422 -2.01 9.83 11.93
N ARG A 423 -1.07 9.61 12.87
CA ARG A 423 -0.93 10.35 14.14
C ARG A 423 -0.17 11.67 14.01
N PHE A 424 -0.23 12.30 12.84
CA PHE A 424 0.45 13.55 12.57
C PHE A 424 -0.47 14.49 11.80
N THR A 425 -0.07 15.75 11.70
CA THR A 425 -0.71 16.72 10.80
C THR A 425 0.32 17.25 9.82
N THR A 426 -0.06 17.49 8.57
CA THR A 426 0.85 18.05 7.55
C THR A 426 0.18 19.14 6.73
N TRP A 427 0.97 20.03 6.15
CA TRP A 427 0.49 21.04 5.22
C TRP A 427 1.41 21.16 4.03
N ARG A 428 0.87 21.72 2.95
CA ARG A 428 1.63 22.11 1.78
C ARG A 428 1.08 23.37 1.13
N ILE A 429 1.96 24.19 0.59
CA ILE A 429 1.67 25.30 -0.31
C ILE A 429 2.02 24.83 -1.72
N GLY A 430 1.01 24.59 -2.55
CA GLY A 430 1.16 24.05 -3.89
C GLY A 430 0.95 22.53 -3.98
N GLY A 431 1.53 21.92 -5.03
CA GLY A 431 1.36 20.51 -5.37
C GLY A 431 2.07 19.53 -4.44
N TYR A 432 1.78 18.24 -4.66
CA TYR A 432 2.49 17.12 -4.04
C TYR A 432 3.96 17.14 -4.46
N ASN A 433 4.87 16.73 -3.59
CA ASN A 433 6.30 16.59 -3.90
C ASN A 433 6.70 15.15 -3.59
N GLU A 434 6.92 14.35 -4.62
CA GLU A 434 7.28 12.94 -4.46
C GLU A 434 8.65 12.76 -3.82
N TYR A 435 9.64 13.57 -4.21
CA TYR A 435 11.00 13.54 -3.68
C TYR A 435 10.99 13.67 -2.16
N LEU A 436 10.12 14.51 -1.60
CA LEU A 436 9.98 14.67 -0.15
C LEU A 436 9.57 13.36 0.54
N TYR A 437 8.62 12.63 -0.03
CA TYR A 437 8.16 11.37 0.55
C TYR A 437 9.12 10.22 0.26
N THR A 438 9.78 10.22 -0.90
CA THR A 438 10.87 9.29 -1.21
C THR A 438 12.03 9.47 -0.23
N PHE A 439 12.39 10.71 0.11
CA PHE A 439 13.40 10.99 1.14
C PHE A 439 13.02 10.34 2.49
N PHE A 440 11.79 10.55 2.97
CA PHE A 440 11.34 9.94 4.23
C PHE A 440 11.21 8.43 4.19
N LYS A 441 11.14 7.82 3.00
CA LYS A 441 11.14 6.37 2.79
C LYS A 441 12.56 5.76 2.76
N CYS A 442 13.55 6.57 2.38
CA CYS A 442 14.91 6.14 2.08
C CYS A 442 15.91 6.70 3.09
N LEU A 443 15.79 6.34 4.36
CA LEU A 443 16.64 6.87 5.44
C LEU A 443 17.85 5.98 5.77
N THR A 444 18.35 5.28 4.77
CA THR A 444 19.60 4.49 4.81
C THR A 444 20.41 4.73 3.53
N ASP A 445 21.72 4.50 3.59
CA ASP A 445 22.64 4.72 2.46
C ASP A 445 22.25 3.91 1.21
N GLU A 446 21.90 2.64 1.39
CA GLU A 446 21.50 1.75 0.28
C GLU A 446 20.20 2.22 -0.39
N ARG A 447 19.20 2.55 0.42
CA ARG A 447 17.88 2.99 -0.07
C ARG A 447 17.95 4.31 -0.82
N ILE A 448 18.69 5.29 -0.29
CA ILE A 448 18.79 6.60 -0.94
C ILE A 448 19.61 6.53 -2.23
N ALA A 449 20.68 5.74 -2.25
CA ALA A 449 21.48 5.52 -3.45
C ALA A 449 20.65 4.86 -4.57
N TYR A 450 19.83 3.86 -4.23
CA TYR A 450 18.90 3.25 -5.18
C TYR A 450 17.90 4.27 -5.74
N ALA A 451 17.26 5.05 -4.86
CA ALA A 451 16.26 6.02 -5.28
C ALA A 451 16.84 7.12 -6.18
N ASP A 452 18.02 7.63 -5.86
CA ASP A 452 18.72 8.65 -6.67
C ASP A 452 19.10 8.09 -8.06
N GLY A 453 19.62 6.86 -8.11
CA GLY A 453 19.92 6.14 -9.36
C GLY A 453 18.68 5.94 -10.23
N TRP A 454 17.57 5.51 -9.64
CA TRP A 454 16.30 5.34 -10.35
C TRP A 454 15.80 6.64 -10.99
N PHE A 455 15.83 7.75 -10.25
CA PHE A 455 15.43 9.05 -10.81
C PHE A 455 16.34 9.52 -11.95
N SER A 456 17.63 9.17 -11.90
CA SER A 456 18.55 9.45 -13.01
C SER A 456 18.21 8.64 -14.28
N GLU A 457 17.75 7.40 -14.14
CA GLU A 457 17.44 6.49 -15.25
C GLU A 457 16.03 6.72 -15.84
N ALA A 458 15.07 7.16 -15.05
CA ALA A 458 13.66 7.31 -15.43
C ALA A 458 13.39 8.33 -16.57
N HIS A 459 14.41 9.01 -17.10
CA HIS A 459 14.30 9.96 -18.20
C HIS A 459 14.20 9.36 -19.62
N ASP A 460 14.10 8.03 -19.79
CA ASP A 460 13.82 7.40 -21.11
C ASP A 460 12.30 7.19 -21.35
N ASP A 461 11.77 7.72 -22.46
CA ASP A 461 10.33 7.87 -22.78
C ASP A 461 9.95 7.63 -24.26
N SER A 462 10.70 6.80 -24.98
CA SER A 462 10.65 6.69 -26.45
C SER A 462 9.32 6.23 -27.09
N ALA A 463 8.40 5.57 -26.38
CA ALA A 463 7.15 5.04 -26.95
C ALA A 463 5.95 6.01 -26.82
N SER A 464 5.08 6.08 -27.84
CA SER A 464 3.85 6.88 -27.87
C SER A 464 2.59 6.02 -28.13
N ILE A 465 1.41 6.55 -27.78
CA ILE A 465 0.07 6.00 -27.99
C ILE A 465 -0.87 7.11 -28.45
N GLU A 466 -1.99 6.74 -29.09
CA GLU A 466 -3.09 7.66 -29.38
C GLU A 466 -4.22 7.47 -28.34
N LEU A 467 -4.69 8.57 -27.73
CA LEU A 467 -5.78 8.56 -26.76
C LEU A 467 -6.60 9.86 -26.91
N ASP A 468 -7.92 9.74 -27.08
CA ASP A 468 -8.89 10.85 -27.19
C ASP A 468 -8.44 12.03 -28.08
N GLY A 469 -7.83 11.73 -29.23
CA GLY A 469 -7.36 12.75 -30.20
C GLY A 469 -6.01 13.38 -29.87
N TRP A 470 -5.24 12.76 -28.98
CA TRP A 470 -3.86 13.15 -28.67
C TRP A 470 -2.90 11.99 -28.93
N GLU A 471 -1.73 12.27 -29.49
CA GLU A 471 -0.57 11.37 -29.41
C GLU A 471 0.18 11.72 -28.13
N ILE A 472 0.29 10.79 -27.20
CA ILE A 472 0.98 10.98 -25.92
C ILE A 472 2.02 9.89 -25.72
N GLN A 473 3.09 10.16 -24.98
CA GLN A 473 3.99 9.07 -24.59
C GLN A 473 3.21 7.98 -23.83
N ARG A 474 3.52 6.71 -24.09
CA ARG A 474 2.79 5.57 -23.53
C ARG A 474 2.93 5.46 -22.02
N ARG A 475 4.13 5.72 -21.52
CA ARG A 475 4.49 5.52 -20.12
C ARG A 475 4.39 6.85 -19.38
N CYS A 476 3.54 6.85 -18.35
CA CYS A 476 3.37 7.96 -17.43
C CYS A 476 4.72 8.41 -16.84
N PRO A 477 5.09 9.71 -16.90
CA PRO A 477 6.39 10.18 -16.42
C PRO A 477 6.63 10.05 -14.91
N HIS A 478 5.60 9.73 -14.12
CA HIS A 478 5.68 9.48 -12.67
C HIS A 478 6.25 8.08 -12.38
N LEU A 479 5.43 7.04 -12.56
CA LEU A 479 5.77 5.64 -12.27
C LEU A 479 5.43 4.72 -13.43
N LYS A 480 5.67 5.21 -14.66
CA LYS A 480 5.61 4.44 -15.91
C LYS A 480 4.29 3.69 -16.17
N ALA A 481 3.21 4.03 -15.47
CA ALA A 481 1.85 3.56 -15.74
C ALA A 481 1.55 3.61 -17.25
N ASP A 482 0.96 2.56 -17.82
CA ASP A 482 0.54 2.58 -19.22
C ASP A 482 -0.66 3.52 -19.37
N LEU A 483 -0.46 4.66 -20.01
CA LEU A 483 -1.49 5.67 -20.21
C LEU A 483 -2.57 5.21 -21.19
N SER A 484 -2.35 4.15 -21.97
CA SER A 484 -3.41 3.57 -22.81
C SER A 484 -4.45 2.82 -21.98
N LYS A 485 -4.04 2.28 -20.83
CA LYS A 485 -4.89 1.51 -19.91
C LYS A 485 -5.44 2.38 -18.78
N PHE A 486 -4.62 3.29 -18.26
CA PHE A 486 -4.93 4.08 -17.06
C PHE A 486 -5.08 5.58 -17.32
N GLY A 487 -4.87 6.06 -18.55
CA GLY A 487 -5.05 7.46 -18.90
C GLY A 487 -6.53 7.80 -19.15
N VAL A 488 -6.99 8.91 -18.57
CA VAL A 488 -8.31 9.49 -18.84
C VAL A 488 -8.13 10.94 -19.24
N ILE A 489 -8.65 11.33 -20.40
CA ILE A 489 -8.57 12.69 -20.90
C ILE A 489 -9.92 13.40 -20.71
N GLU A 490 -9.89 14.54 -20.00
CA GLU A 490 -11.02 15.43 -19.84
C GLU A 490 -10.65 16.82 -20.40
N GLY A 491 -11.02 17.08 -21.66
CA GLY A 491 -10.62 18.29 -22.37
C GLY A 491 -9.13 18.26 -22.73
N GLU A 492 -8.34 19.19 -22.18
CA GLU A 492 -6.88 19.25 -22.38
C GLU A 492 -6.11 18.69 -21.18
N LYS A 493 -6.77 17.94 -20.31
CA LYS A 493 -6.20 17.41 -19.09
C LYS A 493 -6.18 15.89 -19.11
N LEU A 494 -5.00 15.30 -18.99
CA LEU A 494 -4.82 13.88 -18.77
C LEU A 494 -4.75 13.59 -17.26
N THR A 495 -5.47 12.58 -16.80
CA THR A 495 -5.30 11.98 -15.47
C THR A 495 -4.85 10.53 -15.62
N CYS A 496 -3.72 10.17 -15.02
CA CYS A 496 -3.34 8.78 -14.84
C CYS A 496 -4.10 8.23 -13.63
N ASN A 497 -5.12 7.40 -13.86
CA ASN A 497 -5.97 6.83 -12.81
C ASN A 497 -5.22 5.85 -11.89
N LEU A 498 -4.08 5.31 -12.32
CA LEU A 498 -3.26 4.43 -11.48
C LEU A 498 -2.81 5.15 -10.19
N HIS A 499 -2.22 6.33 -10.35
CA HIS A 499 -1.64 7.12 -9.26
C HIS A 499 -2.38 8.43 -8.97
N GLY A 500 -3.38 8.79 -9.79
CA GLY A 500 -4.14 10.03 -9.71
C GLY A 500 -3.38 11.28 -10.16
N TRP A 501 -2.23 11.11 -10.84
CA TRP A 501 -1.42 12.20 -11.35
C TRP A 501 -2.03 12.83 -12.59
N GLN A 502 -1.78 14.12 -12.80
CA GLN A 502 -2.46 14.91 -13.81
C GLN A 502 -1.47 15.74 -14.62
N TRP A 503 -1.75 15.90 -15.91
CA TRP A 503 -0.96 16.70 -16.84
C TRP A 503 -1.87 17.58 -17.68
N ASP A 504 -1.34 18.75 -18.01
CA ASP A 504 -1.89 19.60 -19.06
C ASP A 504 -1.31 19.12 -20.40
N LEU A 505 -2.16 18.61 -21.29
CA LEU A 505 -1.75 18.01 -22.55
C LEU A 505 -1.17 19.03 -23.54
N ALA A 506 -1.68 20.26 -23.52
CA ALA A 506 -1.21 21.30 -24.44
C ALA A 506 0.23 21.76 -24.14
N SER A 507 0.62 21.79 -22.87
CA SER A 507 1.98 22.18 -22.44
C SER A 507 2.88 21.03 -22.03
N GLY A 508 2.33 19.82 -21.86
CA GLY A 508 3.02 18.68 -21.26
C GLY A 508 3.30 18.82 -19.76
N ARG A 509 2.92 19.94 -19.13
CA ARG A 509 3.28 20.24 -17.74
C ARG A 509 2.54 19.33 -16.76
N CYS A 510 3.27 18.69 -15.84
CA CYS A 510 2.66 18.01 -14.72
C CYS A 510 1.93 19.00 -13.80
N LEU A 511 0.66 18.71 -13.53
CA LEU A 511 -0.22 19.49 -12.65
C LEU A 511 -0.18 18.98 -11.20
N THR A 512 0.38 17.79 -10.98
CA THR A 512 0.42 17.13 -9.66
C THR A 512 1.70 17.44 -8.88
N SER A 513 2.86 17.37 -9.55
CA SER A 513 4.17 17.71 -8.99
C SER A 513 4.98 18.55 -9.98
N LYS A 514 6.13 19.09 -9.53
CA LYS A 514 7.08 19.79 -10.39
C LYS A 514 8.00 18.74 -11.06
N GLY A 515 8.28 18.91 -12.36
CA GLY A 515 8.96 17.89 -13.19
C GLY A 515 7.97 16.94 -13.85
N HIS A 516 8.43 15.78 -14.32
CA HIS A 516 7.60 14.74 -14.94
C HIS A 516 6.83 15.23 -16.17
N GLU A 517 7.48 16.03 -17.00
CA GLU A 517 6.90 16.51 -18.25
C GLU A 517 6.42 15.33 -19.09
N LEU A 518 5.21 15.48 -19.63
CA LEU A 518 4.58 14.52 -20.52
C LEU A 518 4.70 15.03 -21.96
N ARG A 519 5.29 14.22 -22.84
CA ARG A 519 5.21 14.43 -24.28
C ARG A 519 3.78 14.14 -24.73
N ALA A 520 3.13 15.18 -25.26
CA ALA A 520 1.80 15.12 -25.81
C ALA A 520 1.70 16.06 -27.01
N GLU A 521 1.07 15.61 -28.08
CA GLU A 521 0.74 16.38 -29.27
C GLU A 521 -0.71 16.12 -29.66
N ARG A 522 -1.42 17.17 -30.06
CA ARG A 522 -2.80 17.05 -30.48
C ARG A 522 -2.83 16.52 -31.90
N LEU A 523 -3.56 15.44 -32.14
CA LEU A 523 -3.70 14.89 -33.47
C LEU A 523 -4.65 15.79 -34.27
N ASP A 524 -4.16 16.30 -35.40
CA ASP A 524 -5.00 16.99 -36.37
C ASP A 524 -5.98 15.99 -36.98
N SER A 525 -7.25 16.39 -37.08
CA SER A 525 -8.38 15.55 -37.52
C SER A 525 -8.30 15.13 -38.97
#